data_AF-A0A4Q5U1E8-F1
#
_entry.id   AF-A0A4Q5U1E8-F1
#
_cell.length_a   1.000
_cell.length_b   1.000
_cell.length_c   1.000
_cell.angle_alpha   90.00
_cell.angle_beta   90.00
_cell.angle_gamma   90.00
#
_symmetry.space_group_name_H-M   'P 1'
#
loop_
_entity.id
_entity.type
_entity.pdbx_description
1 polymer ?
#
loop_
_entity_poly.entity_id
_entity_poly.type
_entity_poly.pdbx_seq_one_letter_code
_entity_poly.pdbx_strand_id
1 'polypeptide(L)'
;MKSTGLTACFLFSALALTSLSSCEKESEQKKANLYVKKDIAFTGAQIRPVSSPSAGTGSMDVWYDKREKILNYAIRWSGLSDSIIAIRINGPAPSGFNAVNPAFNPAPAAFTNYSTSPYVTKQLFIGTAPRALYPSSGTFAGTMLIDGVRVNEDDLLNGQYFFTLHTKTLLPVAIPGSFLYRWLGEVRAQIEFD
;
A
#
# COMPACT_ATOMS: atom_id res chain seq x y z
N MET A 1 -41.13 40.64 -49.61
CA MET A 1 -41.28 39.80 -48.39
C MET A 1 -39.91 39.54 -47.78
N LYS A 2 -39.85 38.99 -46.55
CA LYS A 2 -38.60 38.89 -45.75
C LYS A 2 -37.62 37.87 -46.33
N SER A 3 -36.32 38.15 -46.19
CA SER A 3 -35.23 37.19 -46.41
C SER A 3 -34.59 36.83 -45.07
N THR A 4 -34.83 35.60 -44.60
CA THR A 4 -34.24 35.02 -43.38
C THR A 4 -34.28 33.50 -43.53
N GLY A 5 -33.17 32.83 -43.86
CA GLY A 5 -33.21 31.40 -44.15
C GLY A 5 -31.91 30.68 -44.53
N LEU A 6 -30.72 31.23 -44.23
CA LEU A 6 -29.46 30.55 -44.59
C LEU A 6 -28.31 30.84 -43.59
N THR A 7 -28.52 30.52 -42.31
CA THR A 7 -27.49 30.72 -41.26
C THR A 7 -27.48 29.63 -40.18
N ALA A 8 -28.61 28.93 -39.95
CA ALA A 8 -28.71 27.94 -38.87
C ALA A 8 -27.88 26.66 -39.09
N CYS A 9 -27.76 26.17 -40.33
CA CYS A 9 -27.20 24.83 -40.59
C CYS A 9 -25.68 24.73 -40.38
N PHE A 10 -24.92 25.82 -40.56
CA PHE A 10 -23.46 25.80 -40.37
C PHE A 10 -23.02 25.84 -38.89
N LEU A 11 -23.90 26.26 -37.97
CA LEU A 11 -23.59 26.30 -36.53
C LEU A 11 -23.72 24.92 -35.85
N PHE A 12 -24.51 24.00 -36.41
CA PHE A 12 -24.69 22.66 -35.84
C PHE A 12 -23.57 21.67 -36.20
N SER A 13 -22.94 21.79 -37.37
CA SER A 13 -21.86 20.88 -37.79
C SER A 13 -20.54 21.14 -37.05
N ALA A 14 -20.22 22.40 -36.75
CA ALA A 14 -19.00 22.78 -36.04
C ALA A 14 -18.93 22.23 -34.60
N LEU A 15 -20.08 22.03 -33.95
CA LEU A 15 -20.16 21.61 -32.54
C LEU A 15 -19.97 20.09 -32.35
N ALA A 16 -20.08 19.30 -33.42
CA ALA A 16 -19.94 17.83 -33.37
C ALA A 16 -18.48 17.34 -33.47
N LEU A 17 -17.55 18.20 -33.93
CA LEU A 17 -16.14 17.85 -34.15
C LEU A 17 -15.24 18.12 -32.92
N THR A 18 -15.68 18.97 -32.00
CA THR A 18 -14.91 19.34 -30.79
C THR A 18 -15.02 18.33 -29.65
N SER A 19 -16.09 17.53 -29.61
CA SER A 19 -16.35 16.55 -28.55
C SER A 19 -15.35 15.38 -28.56
N LEU A 20 -15.02 14.84 -29.74
CA LEU A 20 -14.14 13.67 -29.88
C LEU A 20 -12.73 13.93 -29.33
N SER A 21 -12.13 15.08 -29.66
CA SER A 21 -10.79 15.46 -29.18
C SER A 21 -10.73 15.72 -27.66
N SER A 22 -11.88 15.95 -27.00
CA SER A 22 -11.93 16.15 -25.55
C SER A 22 -11.73 14.83 -24.80
N CYS A 23 -12.40 13.76 -25.23
CA CYS A 23 -12.29 12.43 -24.60
C CYS A 23 -10.87 11.87 -24.67
N GLU A 24 -10.18 12.05 -25.82
CA GLU A 24 -8.79 11.61 -25.99
C GLU A 24 -7.89 12.31 -24.96
N LYS A 25 -7.94 13.65 -24.87
CA LYS A 25 -7.13 14.44 -23.95
C LYS A 25 -7.38 14.09 -22.48
N GLU A 26 -8.63 13.89 -22.08
CA GLU A 26 -8.96 13.45 -20.72
C GLU A 26 -8.40 12.04 -20.43
N SER A 27 -8.49 11.12 -21.40
CA SER A 27 -7.97 9.76 -21.25
C SER A 27 -6.45 9.70 -21.13
N GLU A 28 -5.71 10.51 -21.91
CA GLU A 28 -4.25 10.60 -21.81
C GLU A 28 -3.82 11.32 -20.53
N GLN A 29 -4.52 12.38 -20.12
CA GLN A 29 -4.28 13.02 -18.82
C GLN A 29 -4.53 12.07 -17.64
N LYS A 30 -5.54 11.18 -17.74
CA LYS A 30 -5.79 10.16 -16.73
C LYS A 30 -4.66 9.12 -16.68
N LYS A 31 -4.18 8.62 -17.83
CA LYS A 31 -3.01 7.72 -17.88
C LYS A 31 -1.77 8.37 -17.26
N ALA A 32 -1.47 9.62 -17.63
CA ALA A 32 -0.30 10.36 -17.15
C ALA A 32 -0.31 10.69 -15.64
N ASN A 33 -1.43 10.46 -14.94
CA ASN A 33 -1.55 10.65 -13.50
C ASN A 33 -1.87 9.34 -12.73
N LEU A 34 -2.01 8.21 -13.42
CA LEU A 34 -2.43 6.94 -12.84
C LEU A 34 -1.28 5.93 -12.86
N TYR A 35 -0.58 5.83 -11.75
CA TYR A 35 0.47 4.83 -11.53
C TYR A 35 -0.17 3.50 -11.13
N VAL A 36 0.24 2.38 -11.72
CA VAL A 36 -0.36 1.05 -11.45
C VAL A 36 0.70 -0.04 -11.43
N LYS A 37 0.75 -0.82 -10.36
CA LYS A 37 1.50 -2.08 -10.28
C LYS A 37 0.55 -3.20 -9.89
N LYS A 38 0.77 -4.39 -10.46
CA LYS A 38 0.03 -5.61 -10.11
C LYS A 38 0.99 -6.68 -9.62
N ASP A 39 0.44 -7.60 -8.85
CA ASP A 39 1.11 -8.82 -8.41
C ASP A 39 2.47 -8.60 -7.73
N ILE A 40 2.61 -7.49 -6.99
CA ILE A 40 3.76 -7.26 -6.10
C ILE A 40 3.82 -8.43 -5.10
N ALA A 41 4.92 -9.17 -5.12
CA ALA A 41 5.09 -10.34 -4.27
C ALA A 41 5.07 -9.95 -2.78
N PHE A 42 4.26 -10.64 -2.00
CA PHE A 42 4.14 -10.48 -0.55
C PHE A 42 4.78 -11.70 0.12
N THR A 43 5.95 -11.55 0.75
CA THR A 43 6.75 -12.70 1.22
C THR A 43 7.46 -12.47 2.55
N GLY A 44 7.77 -13.54 3.27
CA GLY A 44 8.64 -13.50 4.45
C GLY A 44 10.08 -13.09 4.12
N ALA A 45 10.55 -13.36 2.90
CA ALA A 45 11.89 -12.98 2.44
C ALA A 45 12.11 -11.45 2.33
N GLN A 46 11.04 -10.65 2.32
CA GLN A 46 11.13 -9.19 2.42
C GLN A 46 11.16 -8.65 3.86
N ILE A 47 10.87 -9.46 4.89
CA ILE A 47 10.92 -9.03 6.30
C ILE A 47 12.35 -8.67 6.70
N ARG A 48 12.49 -7.63 7.53
CA ARG A 48 13.78 -7.07 7.99
C ARG A 48 13.67 -6.70 9.47
N PRO A 49 14.68 -7.00 10.32
CA PRO A 49 15.64 -8.08 10.13
C PRO A 49 14.92 -9.41 9.81
N VAL A 50 15.60 -10.30 9.09
CA VAL A 50 14.97 -11.51 8.53
C VAL A 50 14.43 -12.41 9.65
N SER A 51 13.12 -12.57 9.71
CA SER A 51 12.45 -13.62 10.49
C SER A 51 12.70 -14.98 9.85
N SER A 52 12.64 -16.06 10.65
CA SER A 52 12.64 -17.43 10.11
C SER A 52 11.61 -17.55 8.97
N PRO A 53 11.94 -18.24 7.85
CA PRO A 53 11.12 -18.20 6.65
C PRO A 53 9.71 -18.76 6.91
N SER A 54 8.71 -17.89 6.79
CA SER A 54 7.32 -18.32 6.69
C SER A 54 7.04 -18.90 5.30
N ALA A 55 6.17 -19.92 5.26
CA ALA A 55 5.55 -20.42 4.03
C ALA A 55 4.46 -19.47 3.48
N GLY A 56 4.14 -18.41 4.23
CA GLY A 56 3.22 -17.35 3.87
C GLY A 56 3.65 -16.62 2.60
N THR A 57 2.72 -16.56 1.65
CA THR A 57 2.89 -15.88 0.37
C THR A 57 1.66 -15.06 0.02
N GLY A 58 1.79 -14.15 -0.95
CA GLY A 58 0.69 -13.33 -1.41
C GLY A 58 1.06 -12.45 -2.61
N SER A 59 0.07 -11.74 -3.12
CA SER A 59 0.25 -10.68 -4.13
C SER A 59 -0.48 -9.41 -3.72
N MET A 60 0.03 -8.26 -4.14
CA MET A 60 -0.57 -6.96 -3.91
C MET A 60 -0.64 -6.17 -5.22
N ASP A 61 -1.84 -5.70 -5.55
CA ASP A 61 -2.04 -4.68 -6.58
C ASP A 61 -2.13 -3.31 -5.92
N VAL A 62 -1.57 -2.30 -6.57
CA VAL A 62 -1.70 -0.88 -6.20
C VAL A 62 -2.02 -0.05 -7.43
N TRP A 63 -2.87 0.96 -7.25
CA TRP A 63 -3.03 2.07 -8.21
C TRP A 63 -3.02 3.38 -7.44
N TYR A 64 -2.46 4.43 -8.02
CA TYR A 64 -2.39 5.76 -7.42
C TYR A 64 -2.79 6.81 -8.44
N ASP A 65 -3.86 7.56 -8.16
CA ASP A 65 -4.24 8.73 -8.97
C ASP A 65 -3.70 10.01 -8.33
N LYS A 66 -2.70 10.60 -8.99
CA LYS A 66 -2.00 11.83 -8.57
C LYS A 66 -2.90 13.08 -8.54
N ARG A 67 -4.11 13.02 -9.11
CA ARG A 67 -5.10 14.11 -9.10
C ARG A 67 -6.02 13.99 -7.89
N GLU A 68 -6.45 12.78 -7.57
CA GLU A 68 -7.30 12.48 -6.41
C GLU A 68 -6.51 12.40 -5.10
N LYS A 69 -5.18 12.18 -5.18
CA LYS A 69 -4.28 11.87 -4.04
C LYS A 69 -4.69 10.60 -3.29
N ILE A 70 -5.29 9.63 -3.98
CA ILE A 70 -5.76 8.37 -3.40
C ILE A 70 -4.94 7.20 -3.94
N LEU A 71 -4.30 6.47 -3.02
CA LEU A 71 -3.71 5.16 -3.26
C LEU A 71 -4.74 4.07 -2.97
N ASN A 72 -5.01 3.21 -3.95
CA ASN A 72 -5.73 1.93 -3.84
C ASN A 72 -4.70 0.88 -3.35
N TYR A 73 -5.19 -0.16 -2.70
CA TYR A 73 -4.49 -1.45 -2.63
C TYR A 73 -5.48 -2.62 -2.61
N ALA A 74 -5.08 -3.73 -3.23
CA ALA A 74 -5.77 -5.02 -3.13
C ALA A 74 -4.73 -6.12 -2.83
N ILE A 75 -4.75 -6.64 -1.60
CA ILE A 75 -3.83 -7.63 -1.06
C ILE A 75 -4.51 -9.00 -1.05
N ARG A 76 -3.77 -10.04 -1.41
CA ARG A 76 -4.19 -11.45 -1.38
C ARG A 76 -3.09 -12.26 -0.71
N TRP A 77 -3.43 -13.19 0.17
CA TRP A 77 -2.44 -14.03 0.86
C TRP A 77 -2.93 -15.46 1.10
N SER A 78 -1.98 -16.37 1.26
CA SER A 78 -2.21 -17.74 1.72
C SER A 78 -1.01 -18.29 2.50
N GLY A 79 -1.22 -19.40 3.20
CA GLY A 79 -0.13 -20.11 3.90
C GLY A 79 0.48 -19.41 5.12
N LEU A 80 -0.16 -18.35 5.64
CA LEU A 80 0.29 -17.71 6.89
C LEU A 80 0.15 -18.68 8.09
N SER A 81 1.05 -18.55 9.06
CA SER A 81 1.17 -19.46 10.21
C SER A 81 -0.01 -19.41 11.19
N ASP A 82 -0.76 -18.30 11.23
CA ASP A 82 -2.07 -18.16 11.90
C ASP A 82 -2.83 -17.00 11.22
N SER A 83 -4.05 -16.78 11.68
CA SER A 83 -4.91 -15.62 11.47
C SER A 83 -4.19 -14.29 11.68
N ILE A 84 -4.45 -13.33 10.80
CA ILE A 84 -3.95 -11.96 10.87
C ILE A 84 -4.59 -11.23 12.06
N ILE A 85 -3.76 -10.59 12.88
CA ILE A 85 -4.17 -9.64 13.92
C ILE A 85 -4.00 -8.18 13.50
N ALA A 86 -3.09 -7.87 12.57
CA ALA A 86 -2.93 -6.52 12.04
C ALA A 86 -2.41 -6.49 10.60
N ILE A 87 -2.84 -5.48 9.85
CA ILE A 87 -2.27 -5.07 8.56
C ILE A 87 -1.73 -3.64 8.76
N ARG A 88 -0.51 -3.38 8.32
CA ARG A 88 0.15 -2.07 8.49
C ARG A 88 0.69 -1.56 7.18
N ILE A 89 0.63 -0.25 7.00
CA ILE A 89 1.41 0.51 6.02
C ILE A 89 2.49 1.26 6.81
N ASN A 90 3.74 1.09 6.41
CA ASN A 90 4.91 1.61 7.14
C ASN A 90 5.83 2.37 6.17
N GLY A 91 6.61 3.32 6.70
CA GLY A 91 7.56 4.13 5.93
C GLY A 91 7.81 5.52 6.56
N PRO A 92 8.63 6.37 5.94
CA PRO A 92 9.44 6.08 4.76
C PRO A 92 10.63 5.16 5.09
N ALA A 93 10.92 4.19 4.22
CA ALA A 93 12.19 3.49 4.11
C ALA A 93 12.30 2.77 2.76
N PRO A 94 13.49 2.77 2.12
CA PRO A 94 13.66 2.20 0.80
C PRO A 94 13.58 0.67 0.82
N SER A 95 13.46 0.08 -0.37
CA SER A 95 13.38 -1.37 -0.56
C SER A 95 14.55 -2.09 0.12
N GLY A 96 14.25 -3.14 0.87
CA GLY A 96 15.22 -3.90 1.68
C GLY A 96 15.63 -3.28 3.02
N PHE A 97 15.24 -2.04 3.34
CA PHE A 97 15.52 -1.36 4.63
C PHE A 97 14.30 -1.32 5.56
N ASN A 98 14.47 -0.81 6.79
CA ASN A 98 13.42 -0.65 7.78
C ASN A 98 13.13 0.81 8.10
N ALA A 99 11.84 1.15 8.18
CA ALA A 99 11.37 2.44 8.71
C ALA A 99 11.38 2.41 10.25
N VAL A 100 12.56 2.31 10.87
CA VAL A 100 12.71 2.15 12.32
C VAL A 100 12.10 3.36 13.05
N ASN A 101 11.23 3.09 14.02
CA ASN A 101 10.62 4.11 14.88
C ASN A 101 11.70 4.74 15.79
N PRO A 102 11.96 6.06 15.73
CA PRO A 102 13.00 6.71 16.55
C PRO A 102 12.74 6.65 18.07
N ALA A 103 11.51 6.40 18.51
CA ALA A 103 11.20 6.14 19.92
C ALA A 103 11.73 4.76 20.40
N PHE A 104 12.17 3.90 19.48
CA PHE A 104 12.70 2.56 19.75
C PHE A 104 14.24 2.58 19.86
N ASN A 105 14.74 3.17 20.95
CA ASN A 105 16.17 3.29 21.22
C ASN A 105 16.86 1.90 21.33
N PRO A 106 17.89 1.58 20.52
CA PRO A 106 18.52 0.25 20.49
C PRO A 106 19.42 -0.11 21.69
N ALA A 107 19.31 0.58 22.83
CA ALA A 107 20.17 0.38 24.00
C ALA A 107 19.40 0.37 25.33
N PRO A 108 19.69 -0.62 26.19
CA PRO A 108 19.12 -1.96 26.08
C PRO A 108 17.62 -1.95 26.44
N ALA A 109 16.81 -1.25 25.65
CA ALA A 109 15.35 -1.26 25.80
C ALA A 109 14.84 -2.68 25.53
N ALA A 110 14.63 -3.44 26.61
CA ALA A 110 14.09 -4.79 26.52
C ALA A 110 12.78 -4.77 25.72
N PHE A 111 12.69 -5.60 24.69
CA PHE A 111 11.48 -5.82 23.90
C PHE A 111 10.46 -6.59 24.74
N THR A 112 9.97 -5.96 25.81
CA THR A 112 8.92 -6.51 26.66
C THR A 112 7.67 -6.78 25.83
N ASN A 113 6.91 -7.81 26.21
CA ASN A 113 5.87 -8.43 25.39
C ASN A 113 4.67 -7.52 25.01
N TYR A 114 4.73 -6.24 25.35
CA TYR A 114 3.66 -5.25 25.25
C TYR A 114 4.06 -3.97 24.49
N SER A 115 5.32 -3.81 24.08
CA SER A 115 5.76 -2.62 23.34
C SER A 115 5.18 -2.57 21.91
N THR A 116 4.90 -1.37 21.41
CA THR A 116 4.24 -1.12 20.12
C THR A 116 5.22 -1.15 18.94
N SER A 117 4.68 -1.12 17.71
CA SER A 117 5.40 -1.27 16.43
C SER A 117 6.85 -0.71 16.41
N PRO A 118 7.88 -1.52 16.06
CA PRO A 118 9.22 -1.02 15.81
C PRO A 118 9.33 -0.23 14.49
N TYR A 119 8.26 -0.21 13.68
CA TYR A 119 8.18 0.61 12.47
C TYR A 119 7.44 1.93 12.72
N VAL A 120 7.81 2.96 11.96
CA VAL A 120 6.98 4.13 11.67
C VAL A 120 5.78 3.67 10.83
N THR A 121 4.70 3.31 11.51
CA THR A 121 3.44 2.90 10.88
C THR A 121 2.59 4.12 10.54
N LYS A 122 2.21 4.28 9.26
CA LYS A 122 1.40 5.38 8.74
C LYS A 122 -0.10 5.07 8.76
N GLN A 123 -0.48 3.80 8.56
CA GLN A 123 -1.86 3.31 8.67
C GLN A 123 -1.86 1.93 9.32
N LEU A 124 -2.81 1.69 10.23
CA LEU A 124 -2.94 0.46 11.01
C LEU A 124 -4.38 -0.04 10.95
N PHE A 125 -4.55 -1.29 10.51
CA PHE A 125 -5.76 -2.08 10.70
C PHE A 125 -5.46 -3.15 11.76
N ILE A 126 -6.36 -3.34 12.72
CA ILE A 126 -6.15 -4.25 13.86
C ILE A 126 -7.43 -4.99 14.22
N GLY A 127 -7.32 -6.28 14.55
CA GLY A 127 -8.42 -7.09 15.07
C GLY A 127 -8.68 -6.81 16.55
N THR A 128 -9.94 -6.79 16.96
CA THR A 128 -10.33 -6.64 18.37
C THR A 128 -10.19 -7.97 19.11
N ALA A 129 -9.26 -8.05 20.05
CA ALA A 129 -9.02 -9.27 20.83
C ALA A 129 -10.33 -9.76 21.51
N PRO A 130 -10.63 -11.08 21.49
CA PRO A 130 -9.80 -12.20 21.02
C PRO A 130 -9.87 -12.47 19.50
N ARG A 131 -10.71 -11.75 18.77
CA ARG A 131 -10.99 -11.96 17.34
C ARG A 131 -9.78 -11.57 16.48
N ALA A 132 -9.47 -12.41 15.49
CA ALA A 132 -8.54 -12.04 14.43
C ALA A 132 -9.18 -10.98 13.50
N LEU A 133 -8.34 -10.21 12.81
CA LEU A 133 -8.78 -9.31 11.75
C LEU A 133 -9.21 -10.11 10.51
N TYR A 134 -8.39 -11.08 10.09
CA TYR A 134 -8.67 -12.00 8.98
C TYR A 134 -8.07 -13.40 9.23
N PRO A 135 -8.56 -14.46 8.57
CA PRO A 135 -7.93 -15.79 8.57
C PRO A 135 -6.53 -15.81 7.89
N SER A 136 -5.82 -16.94 8.04
CA SER A 136 -4.47 -17.20 7.51
C SER A 136 -4.36 -17.27 5.98
N SER A 137 -5.49 -17.24 5.27
CA SER A 137 -5.59 -17.09 3.81
C SER A 137 -6.80 -16.24 3.49
N GLY A 138 -6.69 -15.30 2.55
CA GLY A 138 -7.78 -14.36 2.28
C GLY A 138 -7.38 -13.17 1.41
N THR A 139 -8.23 -12.16 1.38
CA THR A 139 -8.04 -10.90 0.65
C THR A 139 -8.44 -9.69 1.48
N PHE A 140 -7.82 -8.54 1.19
CA PHE A 140 -8.10 -7.25 1.81
C PHE A 140 -7.92 -6.14 0.78
N ALA A 141 -8.82 -5.16 0.75
CA ALA A 141 -8.70 -4.00 -0.13
C ALA A 141 -9.07 -2.73 0.63
N GLY A 142 -8.51 -1.60 0.21
CA GLY A 142 -8.76 -0.32 0.85
C GLY A 142 -8.08 0.84 0.12
N THR A 143 -8.13 2.00 0.77
CA THR A 143 -7.53 3.24 0.29
C THR A 143 -6.61 3.87 1.36
N MET A 144 -5.69 4.71 0.89
CA MET A 144 -4.90 5.62 1.72
C MET A 144 -4.84 7.00 1.04
N LEU A 145 -5.08 8.06 1.80
CA LEU A 145 -4.92 9.44 1.33
C LEU A 145 -3.44 9.84 1.40
N ILE A 146 -2.94 10.39 0.30
CA ILE A 146 -1.57 10.89 0.17
C ILE A 146 -1.60 12.39 0.47
N ASP A 147 -1.72 12.68 1.76
CA ASP A 147 -2.02 14.01 2.32
C ASP A 147 -0.81 14.97 2.34
N GLY A 148 0.40 14.49 2.03
CA GLY A 148 1.64 15.28 2.15
C GLY A 148 2.13 15.50 3.57
N VAL A 149 1.43 14.98 4.59
CA VAL A 149 1.69 15.23 6.02
C VAL A 149 1.99 13.93 6.76
N ARG A 150 1.11 12.93 6.61
CA ARG A 150 1.34 11.55 7.05
C ARG A 150 2.03 10.75 5.95
N VAL A 151 1.63 10.93 4.69
CA VAL A 151 2.18 10.19 3.55
C VAL A 151 2.48 11.17 2.42
N ASN A 152 3.76 11.30 2.09
CA ASN A 152 4.25 12.18 1.05
C ASN A 152 4.17 11.48 -0.33
N GLU A 153 3.88 12.26 -1.38
CA GLU A 153 3.76 11.75 -2.76
C GLU A 153 5.09 11.34 -3.36
N ASP A 154 6.14 12.14 -3.17
CA ASP A 154 7.48 11.85 -3.70
C ASP A 154 8.05 10.60 -3.02
N ASP A 155 7.89 10.44 -1.71
CA ASP A 155 8.19 9.20 -0.98
C ASP A 155 7.44 7.99 -1.56
N LEU A 156 6.15 8.14 -1.93
CA LEU A 156 5.35 7.06 -2.50
C LEU A 156 5.84 6.66 -3.89
N LEU A 157 6.14 7.63 -4.75
CA LEU A 157 6.64 7.38 -6.10
C LEU A 157 8.09 6.86 -6.09
N ASN A 158 8.91 7.27 -5.12
CA ASN A 158 10.24 6.70 -4.87
C ASN A 158 10.22 5.40 -4.03
N GLY A 159 9.06 4.76 -3.89
CA GLY A 159 8.91 3.43 -3.29
C GLY A 159 9.33 3.32 -1.82
N GLN A 160 9.12 4.36 -1.02
CA GLN A 160 9.51 4.42 0.40
C GLN A 160 8.48 3.78 1.36
N TYR A 161 7.32 3.33 0.88
CA TYR A 161 6.27 2.75 1.73
C TYR A 161 6.11 1.25 1.50
N PHE A 162 5.75 0.50 2.55
CA PHE A 162 5.59 -0.95 2.48
C PHE A 162 4.48 -1.47 3.39
N PHE A 163 3.84 -2.54 2.96
CA PHE A 163 2.82 -3.25 3.72
C PHE A 163 3.43 -4.41 4.52
N THR A 164 2.88 -4.68 5.71
CA THR A 164 3.17 -5.89 6.49
C THR A 164 1.89 -6.54 7.03
N LEU A 165 1.83 -7.88 6.95
CA LEU A 165 0.77 -8.68 7.59
C LEU A 165 1.33 -9.27 8.89
N HIS A 166 0.60 -9.15 9.99
CA HIS A 166 1.00 -9.65 11.31
C HIS A 166 0.00 -10.70 11.78
N THR A 167 0.50 -11.89 12.14
CA THR A 167 -0.28 -13.01 12.69
C THR A 167 -0.15 -13.08 14.21
N LYS A 168 -0.89 -14.00 14.85
CA LYS A 168 -0.76 -14.24 16.30
C LYS A 168 0.59 -14.91 16.65
N THR A 169 1.08 -15.77 15.76
CA THR A 169 2.28 -16.59 15.93
C THR A 169 3.53 -15.78 16.21
N LEU A 170 4.37 -16.31 17.11
CA LEU A 170 5.70 -15.78 17.39
C LEU A 170 6.74 -16.59 16.60
N LEU A 171 7.08 -16.14 15.39
CA LEU A 171 8.14 -16.77 14.60
C LEU A 171 9.53 -16.49 15.20
N PRO A 172 10.46 -17.46 15.18
CA PRO A 172 11.82 -17.25 15.63
C PRO A 172 12.58 -16.27 14.73
N VAL A 173 13.43 -15.46 15.34
CA VAL A 173 14.36 -14.56 14.66
C VAL A 173 15.72 -15.26 14.58
N ALA A 174 16.45 -15.10 13.47
CA ALA A 174 17.72 -15.79 13.22
C ALA A 174 18.91 -15.29 14.09
N ILE A 175 18.67 -14.55 15.18
CA ILE A 175 19.69 -13.94 16.03
C ILE A 175 19.62 -14.56 17.44
N PRO A 176 20.66 -15.26 17.91
CA PRO A 176 20.71 -15.83 19.26
C PRO A 176 20.43 -14.79 20.34
N GLY A 177 19.55 -15.12 21.29
CA GLY A 177 19.20 -14.26 22.42
C GLY A 177 18.22 -13.11 22.12
N SER A 178 17.71 -12.99 20.90
CA SER A 178 16.67 -11.99 20.55
C SER A 178 15.25 -12.49 20.85
N PHE A 179 14.38 -11.59 21.32
CA PHE A 179 12.97 -11.91 21.60
C PHE A 179 12.15 -12.07 20.30
N LEU A 180 11.10 -12.88 20.35
CA LEU A 180 10.32 -13.30 19.16
C LEU A 180 9.46 -12.15 18.60
N TYR A 181 9.88 -11.53 17.48
CA TYR A 181 9.24 -10.32 16.97
C TYR A 181 8.00 -10.55 16.09
N ARG A 182 6.85 -10.81 16.73
CA ARG A 182 5.49 -10.65 16.12
C ARG A 182 5.32 -9.31 15.39
N TRP A 183 6.04 -8.30 15.84
CA TRP A 183 5.87 -6.90 15.48
C TRP A 183 6.54 -6.48 14.17
N LEU A 184 7.40 -7.30 13.57
CA LEU A 184 7.99 -7.05 12.25
C LEU A 184 7.06 -7.45 11.09
N GLY A 185 6.12 -8.35 11.35
CA GLY A 185 5.28 -8.97 10.33
C GLY A 185 5.77 -10.38 10.00
N GLU A 186 4.88 -11.18 9.44
CA GLU A 186 5.20 -12.51 8.92
C GLU A 186 5.61 -12.45 7.44
N VAL A 187 5.02 -11.50 6.69
CA VAL A 187 5.31 -11.22 5.28
C VAL A 187 5.29 -9.70 5.02
N ARG A 188 6.03 -9.25 4.00
CA ARG A 188 6.10 -7.84 3.53
C ARG A 188 5.96 -7.75 2.01
N ALA A 189 5.42 -6.62 1.56
CA ALA A 189 5.49 -6.14 0.17
C ALA A 189 5.88 -4.65 0.16
N GLN A 190 6.94 -4.27 -0.57
CA GLN A 190 7.25 -2.87 -0.87
C GLN A 190 6.23 -2.31 -1.88
N ILE A 191 5.87 -1.04 -1.79
CA ILE A 191 5.13 -0.35 -2.86
C ILE A 191 6.17 0.16 -3.87
N GLU A 192 6.17 -0.38 -5.08
CA GLU A 192 7.07 0.01 -6.18
C GLU A 192 6.24 0.04 -7.47
N PHE A 193 6.24 1.16 -8.20
CA PHE A 193 5.38 1.34 -9.38
C PHE A 193 6.05 0.98 -10.71
N ASP A 194 7.39 1.05 -10.77
CA ASP A 194 8.22 0.73 -11.94
C ASP A 194 8.97 -0.59 -11.75
#